data_AF-A0AB34K5B1-F1
#
_entry.id   AF-A0AB34K5B1-F1
#
_cell.length_a   1.000
_cell.length_b   1.000
_cell.length_c   1.000
_cell.angle_alpha   90.00
_cell.angle_beta   90.00
_cell.angle_gamma   90.00
#
_symmetry.space_group_name_H-M   'P 1'
#
loop_
_entity.id
_entity.type
_entity.pdbx_description
1 polymer ?
#
loop_
_entity_poly.entity_id
_entity_poly.type
_entity_poly.pdbx_seq_one_letter_code
_entity_poly.pdbx_strand_id
1 'polypeptide(L)'
;MGRVAELCVLAAALSEGHAGRVHGRIALRATDVTLSVRPISMSAKPGLPAPVVQALPALALQDIKAVLPLWNALRRCYPTEEAAIDAVRANTGLCLPWVSSASKIEGSYAVLVDICGKEAALEVITKNPGALGNDPLRLKASSPNEIMAVANLVATAGALKVPFTLLALLCLSTVVFAPEASLAAFARPTVGTIGAGSFAGAAAMALYAASRLSKEG
;
A
#
# COMPACT_ATOMS: atom_id res chain seq x y z
N MET A 1 30.76 6.00 -4.78
CA MET A 1 30.04 6.04 -3.48
C MET A 1 29.82 7.50 -3.06
N GLY A 2 28.85 8.21 -3.62
CA GLY A 2 28.75 9.66 -3.36
C GLY A 2 27.52 10.38 -3.91
N ARG A 3 26.34 9.76 -3.88
CA ARG A 3 25.06 10.44 -4.28
C ARG A 3 23.85 10.06 -3.42
N VAL A 4 24.07 9.51 -2.24
CA VAL A 4 22.98 9.15 -1.30
C VAL A 4 22.96 10.06 -0.06
N ALA A 5 24.10 10.70 0.27
CA ALA A 5 24.19 11.62 1.42
C ALA A 5 23.55 13.00 1.16
N GLU A 6 23.38 13.43 -0.08
CA GLU A 6 22.82 14.76 -0.40
C GLU A 6 21.29 14.84 -0.31
N LEU A 7 20.58 13.71 -0.40
CA LEU A 7 19.12 13.69 -0.31
C LEU A 7 18.60 13.68 1.14
N CYS A 8 19.43 13.33 2.12
CA CYS A 8 19.04 13.36 3.53
C CYS A 8 19.13 14.76 4.16
N VAL A 9 19.94 15.67 3.61
CA VAL A 9 20.05 17.05 4.13
C VAL A 9 18.85 17.92 3.72
N LEU A 10 18.21 17.63 2.57
CA LEU A 10 17.06 18.42 2.11
C LEU A 10 15.75 18.13 2.87
N ALA A 11 15.61 16.94 3.47
CA ALA A 11 14.42 16.57 4.23
C ALA A 11 14.42 17.13 5.67
N ALA A 12 15.60 17.41 6.23
CA ALA A 12 15.73 17.99 7.57
C ALA A 12 15.46 19.51 7.59
N ALA A 13 15.63 20.20 6.46
CA ALA A 13 15.40 21.65 6.35
C ALA A 13 13.91 22.05 6.29
N LEU A 14 12.99 21.11 6.12
CA LEU A 14 11.54 21.38 6.09
C LEU A 14 10.84 21.14 7.44
N SER A 15 11.56 20.70 8.48
CA SER A 15 10.97 20.34 9.78
C SER A 15 11.35 21.27 10.93
N GLU A 16 12.23 22.25 10.74
CA GLU A 16 12.59 23.24 11.77
C GLU A 16 12.08 24.63 11.42
N GLY A 17 10.79 24.85 11.63
CA GLY A 17 10.18 26.18 11.63
C GLY A 17 9.98 26.69 13.06
N HIS A 18 11.08 26.87 13.81
CA HIS A 18 11.03 27.50 15.13
C HIS A 18 11.06 29.04 15.01
N ALA A 19 10.25 29.65 15.86
CA ALA A 19 10.04 31.08 16.05
C ALA A 19 11.31 31.95 15.91
N GLY A 20 11.33 32.79 14.87
CA GLY A 20 12.29 33.87 14.67
C GLY A 20 11.56 35.14 14.27
N ARG A 21 11.30 36.01 15.24
CA ARG A 21 10.67 37.33 15.09
C ARG A 21 11.64 38.26 14.33
N VAL A 22 11.43 38.45 13.02
CA VAL A 22 12.11 39.51 12.24
C VAL A 22 11.05 40.48 11.73
N HIS A 23 11.14 41.72 12.21
CA HIS A 23 10.35 42.85 11.73
C HIS A 23 10.80 43.20 10.29
N GLY A 24 10.01 42.80 9.31
CA GLY A 24 10.11 43.28 7.94
C GLY A 24 8.69 43.44 7.39
N ARG A 25 8.16 44.67 7.38
CA ARG A 25 6.92 44.99 6.66
C ARG A 25 7.22 44.95 5.16
N ILE A 26 7.06 43.78 4.55
CA ILE A 26 6.93 43.67 3.09
C ILE A 26 5.44 43.83 2.79
N ALA A 27 5.07 44.95 2.21
CA ALA A 27 3.74 45.18 1.68
C ALA A 27 3.54 44.29 0.44
N LEU A 28 3.07 43.05 0.66
CA LEU A 28 2.60 42.18 -0.41
C LEU A 28 1.26 42.73 -0.89
N ARG A 29 1.27 43.41 -2.05
CA ARG A 29 0.07 43.73 -2.81
C ARG A 29 -0.67 42.43 -3.11
N ALA A 30 -1.87 42.30 -2.57
CA ALA A 30 -2.83 41.27 -2.96
C ALA A 30 -3.26 41.54 -4.41
N THR A 31 -2.57 40.92 -5.37
CA THR A 31 -3.16 40.68 -6.68
C THR A 31 -4.16 39.54 -6.51
N ASP A 32 -5.44 39.87 -6.66
CA ASP A 32 -6.54 38.93 -6.81
C ASP A 32 -6.27 38.00 -8.01
N VAL A 33 -5.55 36.91 -7.78
CA VAL A 33 -5.49 35.79 -8.71
C VAL A 33 -6.74 34.96 -8.43
N THR A 34 -7.85 35.36 -9.05
CA THR A 34 -9.06 34.54 -9.09
C THR A 34 -8.74 33.30 -9.92
N LEU A 35 -8.22 32.25 -9.29
CA LEU A 35 -8.07 30.93 -9.90
C LEU A 35 -9.48 30.40 -10.20
N SER A 36 -9.95 30.63 -11.42
CA SER A 36 -11.14 29.98 -11.96
C SER A 36 -10.83 28.50 -12.12
N VAL A 37 -11.02 27.74 -11.03
CA VAL A 37 -11.02 26.28 -11.06
C VAL A 37 -12.28 25.90 -11.83
N ARG A 38 -12.16 25.75 -13.15
CA ARG A 38 -13.24 25.18 -13.95
C ARG A 38 -13.47 23.76 -13.42
N PRO A 39 -14.70 23.41 -12.99
CA PRO A 39 -15.00 22.02 -12.68
C PRO A 39 -14.72 21.22 -13.95
N ILE A 40 -13.73 20.32 -13.88
CA ILE A 40 -13.47 19.38 -14.96
C ILE A 40 -14.75 18.58 -15.07
N SER A 41 -15.52 18.85 -16.13
CA SER A 41 -16.73 18.08 -16.44
C SER A 41 -16.27 16.63 -16.62
N MET A 42 -16.52 15.80 -15.61
CA MET A 42 -16.22 14.37 -15.64
C MET A 42 -17.26 13.72 -16.55
N SER A 43 -17.08 13.90 -17.85
CA SER A 43 -17.83 13.15 -18.85
C SER A 43 -17.63 11.67 -18.51
N ALA A 44 -18.74 10.99 -18.20
CA ALA A 44 -18.72 9.60 -17.81
C ALA A 44 -17.99 8.79 -18.89
N LYS A 45 -16.79 8.31 -18.57
CA LYS A 45 -16.00 7.51 -19.50
C LYS A 45 -16.74 6.18 -19.68
N PRO A 46 -17.13 5.80 -20.92
CA PRO A 46 -17.95 4.63 -21.13
C PRO A 46 -17.26 3.38 -20.58
N GLY A 47 -17.95 2.66 -19.70
CA GLY A 47 -17.53 1.35 -19.18
C GLY A 47 -16.73 1.35 -17.86
N LEU A 48 -16.43 2.50 -17.26
CA LEU A 48 -15.84 2.58 -15.91
C LEU A 48 -16.77 3.33 -14.95
N PRO A 49 -17.00 2.83 -13.73
CA PRO A 49 -17.79 3.55 -12.75
C PRO A 49 -17.06 4.83 -12.31
N ALA A 50 -17.82 5.90 -12.05
CA ALA A 50 -17.26 7.22 -11.73
C ALA A 50 -16.25 7.21 -10.55
N PRO A 51 -16.46 6.42 -9.46
CA PRO A 51 -15.48 6.31 -8.39
C PRO A 51 -14.11 5.78 -8.83
N VAL A 52 -14.07 4.84 -9.80
CA VAL A 52 -12.82 4.30 -10.34
C VAL A 52 -12.12 5.36 -11.19
N VAL A 53 -12.86 6.10 -11.99
CA VAL A 53 -12.31 7.21 -12.79
C VAL A 53 -11.68 8.28 -11.88
N GLN A 54 -12.30 8.59 -10.74
CA GLN A 54 -11.78 9.56 -9.76
C GLN A 54 -10.53 9.06 -9.03
N ALA A 55 -10.41 7.75 -8.79
CA ALA A 55 -9.27 7.17 -8.10
C ALA A 55 -8.01 7.06 -8.99
N LEU A 56 -8.17 7.01 -10.31
CA LEU A 56 -7.07 6.77 -11.23
C LEU A 56 -6.35 8.07 -11.66
N PRO A 57 -5.02 8.01 -11.85
CA PRO A 57 -4.26 9.15 -12.37
C PRO A 57 -4.67 9.45 -13.82
N ALA A 58 -4.60 10.73 -14.20
CA ALA A 58 -4.98 11.19 -15.55
C ALA A 58 -4.28 10.42 -16.68
N LEU A 59 -3.02 10.00 -16.47
CA LEU A 59 -2.26 9.20 -17.43
C LEU A 59 -2.91 7.84 -17.72
N ALA A 60 -3.42 7.14 -16.70
CA ALA A 60 -4.12 5.87 -16.90
C ALA A 60 -5.41 6.06 -17.68
N LEU A 61 -6.09 7.18 -17.44
CA LEU A 61 -7.32 7.53 -18.12
C LEU A 61 -7.12 7.90 -19.60
N GLN A 62 -5.89 8.13 -20.07
CA GLN A 62 -5.63 8.33 -21.51
C GLN A 62 -5.83 7.04 -22.31
N ASP A 63 -5.60 5.88 -21.69
CA ASP A 63 -5.78 4.56 -22.31
C ASP A 63 -6.84 3.73 -21.58
N ILE A 64 -8.09 4.17 -21.71
CA ILE A 64 -9.25 3.46 -21.13
C ILE A 64 -9.35 2.03 -21.66
N LYS A 65 -8.94 1.80 -22.93
CA LYS A 65 -9.00 0.49 -23.56
C LYS A 65 -8.09 -0.51 -22.86
N ALA A 66 -6.95 -0.06 -22.34
CA ALA A 66 -6.07 -0.89 -21.52
C ALA A 66 -6.56 -1.01 -20.06
N VAL A 67 -7.23 0.00 -19.49
CA VAL A 67 -7.74 -0.07 -18.10
C VAL A 67 -8.97 -0.97 -17.96
N LEU A 68 -9.86 -0.97 -18.94
CA LEU A 68 -11.16 -1.66 -18.86
C LEU A 68 -11.05 -3.19 -18.67
N PRO A 69 -10.12 -3.91 -19.32
CA PRO A 69 -9.86 -5.32 -19.01
C PRO A 69 -9.42 -5.57 -17.56
N LEU A 70 -8.59 -4.69 -16.99
CA LEU A 70 -8.12 -4.81 -15.60
C LEU A 70 -9.29 -4.61 -14.63
N TRP A 71 -10.13 -3.61 -14.86
CA TRP A 71 -11.35 -3.39 -14.08
C TRP A 71 -12.29 -4.60 -14.14
N ASN A 72 -12.53 -5.14 -15.33
CA ASN A 72 -13.39 -6.31 -15.49
C ASN A 72 -12.84 -7.56 -14.81
N ALA A 73 -11.52 -7.78 -14.88
CA ALA A 73 -10.85 -8.86 -14.17
C ALA A 73 -11.00 -8.70 -12.65
N LEU A 74 -10.77 -7.50 -12.12
CA LEU A 74 -10.92 -7.20 -10.71
C LEU A 74 -12.36 -7.43 -10.23
N ARG A 75 -13.36 -6.93 -10.97
CA ARG A 75 -14.78 -7.09 -10.64
C ARG A 75 -15.20 -8.56 -10.54
N ARG A 76 -14.58 -9.47 -11.31
CA ARG A 76 -14.84 -10.92 -11.23
C ARG A 76 -14.30 -11.57 -9.95
N CYS A 77 -13.31 -10.97 -9.29
CA CYS A 77 -12.73 -11.48 -8.05
C CYS A 77 -13.56 -11.13 -6.81
N TYR A 78 -14.45 -10.15 -6.89
CA TYR A 78 -15.27 -9.67 -5.78
C TYR A 78 -16.75 -10.01 -5.97
N PRO A 79 -17.51 -10.18 -4.87
CA PRO A 79 -18.93 -10.53 -4.95
C PRO A 79 -19.82 -9.38 -5.42
N THR A 80 -19.41 -8.14 -5.16
CA THR A 80 -20.15 -6.92 -5.53
C THR A 80 -19.24 -5.91 -6.21
N GLU A 81 -19.84 -5.00 -6.98
CA GLU A 81 -19.08 -3.94 -7.65
C GLU A 81 -18.49 -2.96 -6.63
N GLU A 82 -19.22 -2.65 -5.56
CA GLU A 82 -18.80 -1.75 -4.49
C GLU A 82 -17.52 -2.26 -3.80
N ALA A 83 -17.43 -3.57 -3.54
CA ALA A 83 -16.23 -4.17 -2.97
C ALA A 83 -15.02 -4.06 -3.90
N ALA A 84 -15.23 -4.21 -5.22
CA ALA A 84 -14.18 -4.00 -6.21
C ALA A 84 -13.76 -2.52 -6.29
N ILE A 85 -14.70 -1.57 -6.18
CA ILE A 85 -14.39 -0.13 -6.12
C ILE A 85 -13.52 0.18 -4.90
N ASP A 86 -13.87 -0.36 -3.74
CA ASP A 86 -13.10 -0.14 -2.51
C ASP A 86 -11.70 -0.76 -2.60
N ALA A 87 -11.55 -1.91 -3.27
CA ALA A 87 -10.25 -2.49 -3.59
C ALA A 87 -9.39 -1.56 -4.47
N VAL A 88 -9.96 -0.93 -5.50
CA VAL A 88 -9.24 0.05 -6.35
C VAL A 88 -8.83 1.28 -5.55
N ARG A 89 -9.70 1.77 -4.64
CA ARG A 89 -9.38 2.91 -3.78
C ARG A 89 -8.22 2.61 -2.84
N ALA A 90 -8.19 1.39 -2.30
CA ALA A 90 -7.12 0.94 -1.43
C ALA A 90 -5.81 0.67 -2.20
N ASN A 91 -5.90 0.22 -3.45
CA ASN A 91 -4.74 0.02 -4.31
C ASN A 91 -5.04 0.30 -5.79
N THR A 92 -4.78 1.53 -6.21
CA THR A 92 -5.01 1.99 -7.58
C THR A 92 -4.14 1.25 -8.61
N GLY A 93 -3.00 0.70 -8.17
CA GLY A 93 -2.06 -0.05 -9.00
C GLY A 93 -2.67 -1.27 -9.71
N LEU A 94 -3.77 -1.82 -9.17
CA LEU A 94 -4.50 -2.93 -9.79
C LEU A 94 -5.14 -2.56 -11.13
N CYS A 95 -5.46 -1.28 -11.34
CA CYS A 95 -6.06 -0.77 -12.56
C CYS A 95 -5.10 0.09 -13.40
N LEU A 96 -3.79 0.04 -13.11
CA LEU A 96 -2.75 0.71 -13.92
C LEU A 96 -2.16 -0.28 -14.95
N PRO A 97 -2.31 -0.03 -16.27
CA PRO A 97 -1.87 -0.96 -17.31
C PRO A 97 -0.36 -1.26 -17.34
N TRP A 98 0.46 -0.35 -16.84
CA TRP A 98 1.93 -0.54 -16.77
C TRP A 98 2.40 -1.23 -15.48
N VAL A 99 1.49 -1.49 -14.53
CA VAL A 99 1.80 -2.18 -13.26
C VAL A 99 1.19 -3.59 -13.26
N SER A 100 -0.04 -3.70 -13.73
CA SER A 100 -0.85 -4.92 -13.64
C SER A 100 -1.38 -5.37 -15.01
N SER A 101 -1.90 -6.60 -15.06
CA SER A 101 -2.61 -7.15 -16.21
C SER A 101 -3.80 -7.97 -15.75
N ALA A 102 -4.82 -8.12 -16.61
CA ALA A 102 -5.99 -8.94 -16.32
C ALA A 102 -5.60 -10.40 -15.97
N SER A 103 -4.66 -10.98 -16.72
CA SER A 103 -4.14 -12.33 -16.47
C SER A 103 -3.47 -12.48 -15.10
N LYS A 104 -2.77 -11.43 -14.65
CA LYS A 104 -2.11 -11.41 -13.33
C LYS A 104 -3.13 -11.40 -12.21
N ILE A 105 -4.16 -10.55 -12.32
CA ILE A 105 -5.24 -10.43 -11.33
C ILE A 105 -5.99 -11.76 -11.18
N GLU A 106 -6.43 -12.33 -12.31
CA GLU A 106 -7.20 -13.58 -12.31
C GLU A 106 -6.36 -14.78 -11.89
N GLY A 107 -5.13 -14.86 -12.38
CA GLY A 107 -4.18 -15.92 -12.00
C GLY A 107 -3.88 -15.89 -10.51
N SER A 108 -3.64 -14.71 -9.94
CA SER A 108 -3.36 -14.56 -8.51
C SER A 108 -4.58 -14.91 -7.67
N TYR A 109 -5.78 -14.51 -8.08
CA TYR A 109 -7.01 -14.92 -7.39
C TYR A 109 -7.22 -16.45 -7.43
N ALA A 110 -7.04 -17.07 -8.59
CA ALA A 110 -7.16 -18.52 -8.72
C ALA A 110 -6.17 -19.27 -7.81
N VAL A 111 -4.92 -18.80 -7.73
CA VAL A 111 -3.91 -19.36 -6.81
C VAL A 111 -4.30 -19.17 -5.35
N LEU A 112 -4.84 -18.00 -4.97
CA LEU A 112 -5.33 -17.78 -3.60
C LEU A 112 -6.48 -18.73 -3.24
N VAL A 113 -7.41 -18.95 -4.16
CA VAL A 113 -8.53 -19.89 -3.97
C VAL A 113 -8.02 -21.33 -3.84
N ASP A 114 -7.02 -21.72 -4.64
CA ASP A 114 -6.41 -23.07 -4.60
C ASP A 114 -5.69 -23.33 -3.27
N ILE A 115 -4.97 -22.33 -2.74
CA ILE A 115 -4.14 -22.47 -1.53
C ILE A 115 -4.96 -22.35 -0.25
N CYS A 116 -5.87 -21.37 -0.19
CA CYS A 116 -6.57 -21.01 1.05
C CYS A 116 -8.04 -21.44 1.08
N GLY A 117 -8.62 -21.78 -0.08
CA GLY A 117 -10.08 -21.89 -0.24
C GLY A 117 -10.71 -20.55 -0.60
N LYS A 118 -11.95 -20.59 -1.13
CA LYS A 118 -12.63 -19.43 -1.72
C LYS A 118 -12.95 -18.34 -0.71
N GLU A 119 -13.47 -18.72 0.45
CA GLU A 119 -13.88 -17.80 1.51
C GLU A 119 -12.65 -17.08 2.11
N ALA A 120 -11.60 -17.82 2.41
CA ALA A 120 -10.36 -17.26 2.92
C ALA A 120 -9.64 -16.40 1.86
N ALA A 121 -9.66 -16.80 0.58
CA ALA A 121 -9.14 -15.97 -0.51
C ALA A 121 -9.88 -14.63 -0.59
N LEU A 122 -11.22 -14.64 -0.43
CA LEU A 122 -12.03 -13.42 -0.40
C LEU A 122 -11.66 -12.53 0.79
N GLU A 123 -11.43 -13.12 1.97
CA GLU A 123 -10.95 -12.40 3.14
C GLU A 123 -9.58 -11.75 2.89
N VAL A 124 -8.64 -12.49 2.28
CA VAL A 124 -7.30 -11.98 1.92
C VAL A 124 -7.40 -10.77 1.00
N ILE A 125 -8.14 -10.87 -0.11
CA ILE A 125 -8.21 -9.79 -1.10
C ILE A 125 -9.03 -8.60 -0.60
N THR A 126 -9.92 -8.79 0.37
CA THR A 126 -10.66 -7.70 1.02
C THR A 126 -9.75 -6.93 1.97
N LYS A 127 -8.89 -7.62 2.73
CA LYS A 127 -7.93 -7.00 3.65
C LYS A 127 -6.72 -6.40 2.94
N ASN A 128 -6.24 -7.06 1.89
CA ASN A 128 -5.08 -6.67 1.11
C ASN A 128 -5.34 -6.90 -0.39
N PRO A 129 -5.98 -5.95 -1.09
CA PRO A 129 -6.24 -6.06 -2.52
C PRO A 129 -4.93 -6.13 -3.34
N GLY A 130 -3.80 -5.67 -2.80
CA GLY A 130 -2.48 -5.81 -3.43
C GLY A 130 -2.03 -7.23 -3.67
N ALA A 131 -2.60 -8.23 -2.97
CA ALA A 131 -2.33 -9.64 -3.25
C ALA A 131 -2.66 -10.03 -4.71
N LEU A 132 -3.66 -9.38 -5.32
CA LEU A 132 -4.04 -9.60 -6.72
C LEU A 132 -3.02 -9.03 -7.72
N GLY A 133 -2.20 -8.07 -7.29
CA GLY A 133 -1.14 -7.48 -8.11
C GLY A 133 0.17 -8.29 -8.12
N ASN A 134 0.25 -9.37 -7.34
CA ASN A 134 1.42 -10.24 -7.28
C ASN A 134 1.53 -11.14 -8.52
N ASP A 135 2.71 -11.71 -8.72
CA ASP A 135 2.92 -12.75 -9.72
C ASP A 135 2.33 -14.09 -9.22
N PRO A 136 1.44 -14.76 -9.99
CA PRO A 136 0.78 -15.98 -9.56
C PRO A 136 1.75 -17.13 -9.25
N LEU A 137 2.86 -17.24 -9.99
CA LEU A 137 3.86 -18.29 -9.77
C LEU A 137 4.60 -18.07 -8.45
N ARG A 138 4.91 -16.82 -8.12
CA ARG A 138 5.52 -16.47 -6.84
C ARG A 138 4.56 -16.66 -5.68
N LEU A 139 3.29 -16.31 -5.87
CA LEU A 139 2.26 -16.48 -4.85
C LEU A 139 2.05 -17.95 -4.50
N LYS A 140 2.20 -18.85 -5.48
CA LYS A 140 2.09 -20.30 -5.30
C LYS A 140 3.19 -20.90 -4.40
N ALA A 141 4.32 -20.23 -4.25
CA ALA A 141 5.40 -20.66 -3.36
C ALA A 141 5.16 -20.28 -1.89
N SER A 142 4.18 -19.42 -1.59
CA SER A 142 3.87 -18.99 -0.23
C SER A 142 2.89 -19.93 0.46
N SER A 143 3.03 -20.09 1.77
CA SER A 143 2.09 -20.87 2.56
C SER A 143 0.79 -20.10 2.86
N PRO A 144 -0.35 -20.77 3.05
CA PRO A 144 -1.61 -20.11 3.41
C PRO A 144 -1.49 -19.19 4.64
N ASN A 145 -0.73 -19.63 5.65
CA ASN A 145 -0.53 -18.88 6.89
C ASN A 145 0.25 -17.57 6.68
N GLU A 146 1.25 -17.58 5.80
CA GLU A 146 2.01 -16.37 5.45
C GLU A 146 1.13 -15.36 4.71
N ILE A 147 0.31 -15.84 3.78
CA ILE A 147 -0.60 -14.99 3.00
C ILE A 147 -1.61 -14.31 3.95
N MET A 148 -2.22 -15.07 4.87
CA MET A 148 -3.15 -14.53 5.87
C MET A 148 -2.47 -13.58 6.84
N ALA A 149 -1.24 -13.87 7.28
CA ALA A 149 -0.48 -12.99 8.17
C ALA A 149 -0.22 -11.62 7.53
N VAL A 150 0.20 -11.60 6.25
CA VAL A 150 0.41 -10.35 5.51
C VAL A 150 -0.92 -9.60 5.31
N ALA A 151 -2.02 -10.31 5.02
CA ALA A 151 -3.33 -9.67 4.87
C ALA A 151 -3.79 -9.00 6.19
N ASN A 152 -3.67 -9.68 7.32
CA ASN A 152 -4.01 -9.14 8.64
C ASN A 152 -3.13 -7.94 9.00
N LEU A 153 -1.84 -8.01 8.70
CA LEU A 153 -0.91 -6.92 8.92
C LEU A 153 -1.32 -5.67 8.13
N VAL A 154 -1.59 -5.81 6.82
CA VAL A 154 -2.01 -4.69 5.96
C VAL A 154 -3.31 -4.08 6.45
N ALA A 155 -4.29 -4.90 6.84
CA ALA A 155 -5.54 -4.41 7.42
C ALA A 155 -5.29 -3.61 8.72
N THR A 156 -4.42 -4.10 9.59
CA THR A 156 -4.10 -3.43 10.85
C THR A 156 -3.33 -2.12 10.62
N ALA A 157 -2.36 -2.12 9.71
CA ALA A 157 -1.61 -0.92 9.34
C ALA A 157 -2.51 0.16 8.71
N GLY A 158 -3.44 -0.26 7.84
CA GLY A 158 -4.45 0.61 7.24
C GLY A 158 -5.40 1.22 8.29
N ALA A 159 -5.85 0.42 9.26
CA ALA A 159 -6.72 0.88 10.35
C ALA A 159 -6.06 1.95 11.23
N LEU A 160 -4.76 1.79 11.50
CA LEU A 160 -4.00 2.71 12.35
C LEU A 160 -3.49 3.95 11.59
N LYS A 161 -3.74 4.07 10.27
CA LYS A 161 -3.21 5.13 9.39
C LYS A 161 -1.71 5.37 9.60
N VAL A 162 -0.97 4.30 9.91
CA VAL A 162 0.46 4.43 10.23
C VAL A 162 1.18 4.76 8.92
N PRO A 163 1.99 5.83 8.86
CA PRO A 163 2.79 6.08 7.69
C PRO A 163 3.75 4.91 7.48
N PHE A 164 3.84 4.39 6.25
CA PHE A 164 4.68 3.24 5.89
C PHE A 164 6.14 3.40 6.32
N THR A 165 6.62 4.64 6.47
CA THR A 165 7.95 4.96 7.02
C THR A 165 8.13 4.51 8.47
N LEU A 166 7.11 4.65 9.34
CA LEU A 166 7.16 4.16 10.71
C LEU A 166 7.09 2.63 10.77
N LEU A 167 6.31 2.00 9.89
CA LEU A 167 6.27 0.55 9.78
C LEU A 167 7.63 0.01 9.31
N ALA A 168 8.22 0.62 8.28
CA ALA A 168 9.55 0.25 7.80
C ALA A 168 10.64 0.43 8.89
N LEU A 169 10.57 1.50 9.69
CA LEU A 169 11.48 1.75 10.81
C LEU A 169 11.35 0.71 11.93
N LEU A 170 10.12 0.30 12.25
CA LEU A 170 9.83 -0.77 13.22
C LEU A 170 10.35 -2.13 12.75
N CYS A 171 10.28 -2.42 11.46
CA CYS A 171 10.80 -3.67 10.92
C CYS A 171 12.33 -3.66 10.86
N LEU A 172 12.94 -2.52 10.53
CA LEU A 172 14.39 -2.36 10.51
C LEU A 172 15.01 -2.49 11.91
N SER A 173 14.33 -2.00 12.96
CA SER A 173 14.84 -2.07 14.34
C SER A 173 14.89 -3.51 14.89
N THR A 174 14.02 -4.41 14.43
CA THR A 174 14.04 -5.81 14.87
C THR A 174 15.16 -6.65 14.25
N VAL A 175 15.73 -6.23 13.11
CA VAL A 175 16.90 -6.87 12.52
C VAL A 175 18.19 -6.52 13.30
N VAL A 176 18.23 -5.37 13.97
CA VAL A 176 19.41 -4.89 14.70
C VAL A 176 19.56 -5.52 16.10
N PHE A 177 18.48 -6.05 16.69
CA PHE A 177 18.48 -6.65 18.03
C PHE A 177 18.28 -8.17 18.05
N ALA A 178 18.34 -8.85 16.90
CA ALA A 178 18.26 -10.30 16.86
C ALA A 178 19.53 -10.91 17.51
N PRO A 179 19.39 -11.72 18.57
CA PRO A 179 20.53 -12.37 19.20
C PRO A 179 21.26 -13.27 18.19
N GLU A 180 22.58 -13.23 18.23
CA GLU A 180 23.55 -13.80 17.27
C GLU A 180 23.32 -15.29 16.92
N ALA A 181 22.64 -16.03 17.79
CA ALA A 181 22.20 -17.41 17.57
C ALA A 181 21.25 -17.58 16.36
N SER A 182 20.67 -16.49 15.85
CA SER A 182 19.74 -16.48 14.72
C SER A 182 20.45 -16.51 13.35
N LEU A 183 21.74 -16.16 13.29
CA LEU A 183 22.48 -16.02 12.02
C LEU A 183 22.92 -17.36 11.43
N ALA A 184 23.03 -18.42 12.24
CA ALA A 184 23.34 -19.76 11.73
C ALA A 184 22.16 -20.40 10.97
N ALA A 185 20.92 -19.98 11.24
CA ALA A 185 19.73 -20.41 10.49
C ALA A 185 19.59 -19.68 9.14
N PHE A 186 20.34 -18.60 8.90
CA PHE A 186 20.36 -17.87 7.62
C PHE A 186 21.17 -18.56 6.52
N ALA A 187 21.97 -19.58 6.84
CA ALA A 187 22.80 -20.28 5.87
C ALA A 187 22.04 -21.29 4.98
N ARG A 188 20.75 -21.52 5.24
CA ARG A 188 19.85 -22.23 4.32
C ARG A 188 18.74 -21.29 3.89
N PRO A 189 18.68 -20.88 2.60
CA PRO A 189 17.64 -20.00 2.12
C PRO A 189 16.35 -20.80 1.97
N THR A 190 15.66 -21.06 3.07
CA THR A 190 14.23 -21.34 3.02
C THR A 190 13.55 -19.98 2.86
N VAL A 191 13.53 -19.49 1.62
CA VAL A 191 12.89 -18.23 1.21
C VAL A 191 11.38 -18.38 1.46
N GLY A 192 10.93 -18.00 2.66
CA GLY A 192 9.51 -18.01 3.03
C GLY A 192 9.30 -17.66 4.50
N THR A 193 9.89 -18.44 5.41
CA THR A 193 9.44 -18.46 6.81
C THR A 193 10.08 -17.40 7.71
N ILE A 194 11.27 -16.92 7.40
CA ILE A 194 12.00 -15.98 8.29
C ILE A 194 11.55 -14.52 8.10
N GLY A 195 10.99 -14.17 6.95
CA GLY A 195 10.44 -12.83 6.71
C GLY A 195 9.09 -12.59 7.41
N ALA A 196 8.23 -13.61 7.46
CA ALA A 196 6.90 -13.47 8.06
C ALA A 196 6.94 -13.51 9.60
N GLY A 197 7.77 -14.36 10.21
CA GLY A 197 7.83 -14.51 11.67
C GLY A 197 8.45 -13.32 12.39
N SER A 198 9.54 -12.75 11.84
CA SER A 198 10.21 -11.59 12.43
C SER A 198 9.38 -10.30 12.24
N PHE A 199 8.71 -10.14 11.10
CA PHE A 199 7.82 -9.01 10.85
C PHE A 199 6.53 -9.10 11.70
N ALA A 200 5.93 -10.29 11.84
CA ALA A 200 4.75 -10.48 12.68
C ALA A 200 5.07 -10.26 14.17
N GLY A 201 6.23 -10.70 14.65
CA GLY A 201 6.70 -10.44 16.01
C GLY A 201 6.96 -8.94 16.27
N ALA A 202 7.59 -8.25 15.32
CA ALA A 202 7.81 -6.80 15.37
C ALA A 202 6.49 -6.02 15.42
N ALA A 203 5.54 -6.38 14.55
CA ALA A 203 4.24 -5.73 14.48
C ALA A 203 3.39 -6.01 15.73
N ALA A 204 3.41 -7.23 16.27
CA ALA A 204 2.72 -7.57 17.52
C ALA A 204 3.29 -6.81 18.71
N MET A 205 4.61 -6.65 18.81
CA MET A 205 5.25 -5.84 19.85
C MET A 205 4.96 -4.34 19.70
N ALA A 206 4.90 -3.83 18.48
CA ALA A 206 4.53 -2.45 18.22
C ALA A 206 3.07 -2.16 18.62
N LEU A 207 2.15 -3.07 18.29
CA LEU A 207 0.74 -2.99 18.69
C LEU A 207 0.57 -3.10 20.21
N TYR A 208 1.32 -3.99 20.84
CA TYR A 208 1.31 -4.13 22.30
C TYR A 208 1.82 -2.86 23.00
N ALA A 209 2.93 -2.27 22.52
CA ALA A 209 3.47 -1.02 23.06
C ALA A 209 2.51 0.16 22.90
N ALA A 210 1.85 0.29 21.73
CA ALA A 210 0.85 1.32 21.49
C ALA A 210 -0.37 1.18 22.41
N SER A 211 -0.80 -0.05 22.72
CA SER A 211 -1.93 -0.31 23.62
C SER A 211 -1.66 0.05 25.09
N ARG A 212 -0.39 0.02 25.51
CA ARG A 212 0.04 0.42 26.87
C ARG A 212 0.05 1.93 27.04
N LEU A 213 0.51 2.68 26.03
CA LEU A 213 0.54 4.14 26.04
C LEU A 213 -0.86 4.77 26.12
N SER A 214 -1.89 4.07 25.61
CA SER A 214 -3.29 4.54 25.69
C SER A 214 -3.95 4.35 27.06
N LYS A 215 -3.34 3.60 27.99
CA LYS A 215 -3.90 3.36 29.33
C LYS A 215 -3.31 4.25 30.42
N GLU A 216 -2.32 5.06 30.09
CA GLU A 216 -1.61 5.93 31.04
C GLU A 216 -1.94 7.43 30.86
N GLY A 217 -2.97 7.76 30.07
CA GLY A 217 -3.56 9.11 29.96
C GLY A 217 -5.04 9.10 30.28
#